data_AF-A0AAU4LLA4-F1
#
_entry.id   AF-A0AAU4LLA4-F1
#
_cell.length_a   1.000
_cell.length_b   1.000
_cell.length_c   1.000
_cell.angle_alpha   90.00
_cell.angle_beta   90.00
_cell.angle_gamma   90.00
#
_symmetry.space_group_name_H-M   'P 1'
#
loop_
_entity.id
_entity.type
_entity.pdbx_description
1 polymer ?
#
loop_
_entity_poly.entity_id
_entity_poly.type
_entity_poly.pdbx_seq_one_letter_code
_entity_poly.pdbx_strand_id
1 'polypeptide(L)'
;MHDTPNQSAKYRLRGDQTWQDHAACQPSDHHEPDPEWFFPEPDETGKIAAAKMLCAQCPVRRACLDAALETNDTFGIRGGLTEEERASLHTKMAARLDRRRVQEALAGRDVHLTHAERLAVIHTAYQQGIPPERLAWILQVTYEHAQKLYRAECRAHRNRDISQKNKNATSNTARTKDQPSSYRTAA
;
A
#
# COMPACT_ATOMS: atom_id res chain seq x y z
N MET A 1 6.98 41.26 -3.60
CA MET A 1 8.07 40.32 -3.29
C MET A 1 7.44 39.16 -2.56
N HIS A 2 7.32 38.00 -3.21
CA HIS A 2 6.65 36.84 -2.63
C HIS A 2 7.63 36.12 -1.72
N ASP A 3 7.62 36.48 -0.44
CA ASP A 3 8.27 35.70 0.61
C ASP A 3 7.52 34.39 0.77
N THR A 4 8.08 33.33 0.20
CA THR A 4 7.66 31.95 0.46
C THR A 4 8.52 31.46 1.61
N PRO A 5 7.97 31.05 2.76
CA PRO A 5 8.75 30.39 3.79
C PRO A 5 9.16 28.99 3.31
N ASN A 6 10.31 28.93 2.66
CA ASN A 6 11.14 27.75 2.53
C ASN A 6 11.73 27.42 3.91
N GLN A 7 10.99 26.69 4.76
CA GLN A 7 11.58 26.19 6.01
C GLN A 7 10.84 24.98 6.63
N SER A 8 10.73 23.89 5.88
CA SER A 8 10.64 22.53 6.46
C SER A 8 11.05 21.45 5.45
N ALA A 9 12.01 21.80 4.58
CA ALA A 9 12.79 20.87 3.77
C ALA A 9 13.89 20.21 4.61
N LYS A 10 13.53 19.50 5.67
CA LYS A 10 14.43 18.61 6.41
C LYS A 10 13.71 17.28 6.60
N TYR A 11 13.88 16.41 5.61
CA TYR A 11 13.59 14.97 5.66
C TYR A 11 12.36 14.59 6.50
N ARG A 12 11.19 14.61 5.86
CA ARG A 12 10.06 13.82 6.34
C ARG A 12 10.56 12.39 6.56
N LEU A 13 10.64 11.99 7.82
CA LEU A 13 11.08 10.65 8.20
C LEU A 13 10.07 9.71 7.58
N ARG A 14 10.56 8.82 6.70
CA ARG A 14 9.79 7.74 6.10
C ARG A 14 8.95 7.06 7.18
N GLY A 15 7.64 7.36 7.21
CA GLY A 15 6.70 6.90 8.23
C GLY A 15 6.63 7.81 9.45
N ASP A 16 5.44 8.34 9.73
CA ASP A 16 5.09 8.89 11.04
C ASP A 16 5.45 7.87 12.14
N GLN A 17 6.33 8.23 13.07
CA GLN A 17 6.78 7.36 14.17
C GLN A 17 6.01 7.61 15.48
N THR A 18 5.08 8.57 15.52
CA THR A 18 4.30 8.90 16.73
C THR A 18 3.44 7.75 17.24
N TRP A 19 3.17 6.74 16.40
CA TRP A 19 2.47 5.53 16.84
C TRP A 19 3.24 4.76 17.92
N GLN A 20 4.56 4.90 18.03
CA GLN A 20 5.34 4.21 19.06
C GLN A 20 4.95 4.67 20.46
N ASP A 21 4.59 5.95 20.64
CA ASP A 21 4.14 6.54 21.91
C ASP A 21 2.78 6.01 22.38
N HIS A 22 2.08 5.29 21.51
CA HIS A 22 0.79 4.66 21.81
C HIS A 22 0.90 3.13 21.90
N ALA A 23 2.12 2.58 21.91
CA ALA A 23 2.34 1.14 22.01
C ALA A 23 2.07 0.64 23.42
N ALA A 24 1.20 -0.38 23.54
CA ALA A 24 0.89 -0.99 24.84
C ALA A 24 2.10 -1.67 25.50
N CYS A 25 3.14 -1.99 24.72
CA CYS A 25 4.40 -2.54 25.22
C CYS A 25 5.40 -1.46 25.68
N GLN A 26 5.05 -0.18 25.61
CA GLN A 26 5.86 0.89 26.18
C GLN A 26 5.68 0.89 27.71
N PRO A 27 6.77 1.01 28.49
CA PRO A 27 6.68 1.19 29.94
C PRO A 27 5.89 2.47 30.30
N SER A 28 5.05 2.36 31.33
CA SER A 28 4.25 3.45 31.90
C SER A 28 4.12 3.28 33.42
N ASP A 29 3.65 4.31 34.12
CA ASP A 29 3.49 4.30 35.59
C ASP A 29 2.61 3.17 36.13
N HIS A 30 1.78 2.55 35.28
CA HIS A 30 0.83 1.50 35.66
C HIS A 30 1.08 0.16 34.98
N HIS A 31 2.06 0.09 34.07
CA HIS A 31 2.33 -1.10 33.29
C HIS A 31 3.79 -1.14 32.83
N GLU A 32 4.51 -2.17 33.27
CA GLU A 32 5.92 -2.41 32.90
C GLU A 32 6.03 -3.84 32.33
N PRO A 33 5.80 -4.02 31.02
CA PRO A 33 5.95 -5.32 30.38
C PRO A 33 7.43 -5.70 30.26
N ASP A 34 7.74 -6.98 30.51
CA ASP A 34 9.10 -7.51 30.43
C ASP A 34 9.58 -7.56 28.96
N PRO A 35 10.70 -6.87 28.61
CA PRO A 35 11.25 -6.88 27.26
C PRO A 35 11.56 -8.29 26.73
N GLU A 36 11.89 -9.24 27.60
CA GLU A 36 12.22 -10.62 27.23
C GLU A 36 11.04 -11.36 26.62
N TRP A 37 9.79 -10.94 26.89
CA TRP A 37 8.61 -11.56 26.29
C TRP A 37 8.57 -11.39 24.77
N PHE A 38 9.22 -10.33 24.25
CA PHE A 38 9.21 -10.00 22.83
C PHE A 38 10.37 -10.63 22.06
N PHE A 39 11.31 -11.30 22.72
CA PHE A 39 12.41 -12.02 22.09
C PHE A 39 12.55 -13.45 22.66
N PRO A 40 11.48 -14.26 22.60
CA PRO A 40 11.51 -15.61 23.15
C PRO A 40 12.20 -16.61 22.22
N GLU A 41 12.80 -17.65 22.81
CA GLU A 41 13.15 -18.86 22.06
C GLU A 41 11.87 -19.64 21.66
N PRO A 42 11.93 -20.52 20.63
CA PRO A 42 10.73 -21.21 20.13
C PRO A 42 9.97 -22.07 21.15
N ASP A 43 10.65 -22.59 22.17
CA ASP A 43 10.08 -23.42 23.24
C ASP A 43 9.53 -22.61 24.43
N GLU A 44 9.79 -21.30 24.50
CA GLU A 44 9.32 -20.41 25.55
C GLU A 44 7.86 -19.96 25.32
N THR A 45 6.97 -20.95 25.23
CA THR A 45 5.53 -20.75 24.93
C THR A 45 4.82 -19.78 25.87
N GLY A 46 5.23 -19.70 27.14
CA GLY A 46 4.70 -18.73 28.10
C GLY A 46 5.02 -17.28 27.74
N LYS A 47 6.25 -16.98 27.33
CA LYS A 47 6.67 -15.65 26.86
C LYS A 47 5.96 -15.27 25.55
N ILE A 48 5.90 -16.22 24.61
CA ILE A 48 5.17 -16.03 23.35
C ILE A 48 3.70 -15.68 23.61
N ALA A 49 3.03 -16.42 24.51
CA ALA A 49 1.64 -16.16 24.86
C ALA A 49 1.47 -14.78 25.53
N ALA A 50 2.34 -14.41 26.46
CA ALA A 50 2.30 -13.12 27.14
C ALA A 50 2.43 -11.94 26.15
N ALA A 51 3.45 -11.97 25.28
CA ALA A 51 3.63 -10.93 24.26
C ALA A 51 2.46 -10.87 23.27
N LYS A 52 1.93 -12.02 22.82
CA LYS A 52 0.76 -12.05 21.93
C LYS A 52 -0.50 -11.48 22.56
N MET A 53 -0.75 -11.78 23.84
CA MET A 53 -1.89 -11.22 24.58
C MET A 53 -1.82 -9.69 24.69
N LEU A 54 -0.63 -9.16 24.98
CA LEU A 54 -0.41 -7.72 25.04
C LEU A 54 -0.58 -7.07 23.65
N CYS A 55 0.01 -7.67 22.61
CA CYS A 55 -0.15 -7.21 21.24
C CYS A 55 -1.61 -7.23 20.76
N ALA A 56 -2.43 -8.17 21.22
CA ALA A 56 -3.83 -8.29 20.83
C ALA A 56 -4.67 -7.06 21.22
N GLN A 57 -4.29 -6.40 22.32
CA GLN A 57 -4.96 -5.22 22.87
C GLN A 57 -4.29 -3.89 22.44
N CYS A 58 -3.14 -3.97 21.78
CA CYS A 58 -2.35 -2.80 21.40
C CYS A 58 -3.02 -2.02 20.25
N PRO A 59 -3.31 -0.71 20.42
CA PRO A 59 -4.00 0.09 19.40
C PRO A 59 -3.17 0.28 18.12
N VAL A 60 -1.84 0.20 18.25
CA VAL A 60 -0.88 0.41 17.16
C VAL A 60 -0.33 -0.88 16.58
N ARG A 61 -0.95 -2.04 16.86
CA ARG A 61 -0.51 -3.37 16.38
C ARG A 61 -0.21 -3.39 14.88
N ARG A 62 -1.07 -2.76 14.07
CA ARG A 62 -0.89 -2.68 12.61
C ARG A 62 0.31 -1.81 12.22
N ALA A 63 0.45 -0.63 12.82
CA ALA A 63 1.57 0.27 12.56
C ALA A 63 2.91 -0.38 12.96
N CYS A 64 2.93 -1.10 14.09
CA CYS A 64 4.08 -1.88 14.53
C CYS A 64 4.47 -2.98 13.53
N LEU A 65 3.50 -3.79 13.08
CA LEU A 65 3.75 -4.83 12.08
C LEU A 65 4.25 -4.22 10.77
N ASP A 66 3.59 -3.16 10.31
CA ASP A 66 3.96 -2.44 9.11
C ASP A 66 5.40 -1.93 9.18
N ALA A 67 5.75 -1.21 10.24
CA ALA A 67 7.11 -0.69 10.43
C ALA A 67 8.14 -1.81 10.37
N ALA A 68 7.90 -2.91 11.08
CA ALA A 68 8.82 -4.04 11.10
C ALA A 68 9.01 -4.69 9.72
N LEU A 69 7.94 -4.78 8.93
CA LEU A 69 7.99 -5.29 7.56
C LEU A 69 8.73 -4.33 6.61
N GLU A 70 8.59 -3.02 6.82
CA GLU A 70 9.18 -1.97 5.97
C GLU A 70 10.67 -1.74 6.22
N THR A 71 11.13 -2.02 7.44
CA THR A 71 12.54 -1.97 7.85
C THR A 71 13.24 -3.32 7.76
N ASN A 72 12.55 -4.37 7.31
CA ASN A 72 13.05 -5.74 7.31
C ASN A 72 13.54 -6.19 8.70
N ASP A 73 12.83 -5.79 9.76
CA ASP A 73 13.06 -6.30 11.12
C ASP A 73 12.52 -7.73 11.19
N THR A 74 13.43 -8.70 11.25
CA THR A 74 13.13 -10.13 11.26
C THR A 74 13.07 -10.73 12.65
N PHE A 75 13.42 -9.98 13.69
CA PHE A 75 13.61 -10.53 15.04
C PHE A 75 12.44 -10.24 15.97
N GLY A 76 12.25 -11.14 16.92
CA GLY A 76 11.26 -11.08 17.98
C GLY A 76 9.80 -11.06 17.50
N ILE A 77 8.92 -10.76 18.45
CA ILE A 77 7.48 -10.59 18.24
C ILE A 77 7.22 -9.13 17.87
N ARG A 78 6.57 -8.92 16.71
CA ARG A 78 6.14 -7.59 16.24
C ARG A 78 4.70 -7.65 15.76
N GLY A 79 3.89 -6.69 16.21
CA GLY A 79 2.46 -6.65 15.87
C GLY A 79 1.71 -7.94 16.23
N GLY A 80 2.18 -8.70 17.22
CA GLY A 80 1.60 -9.96 17.67
C GLY A 80 1.96 -11.19 16.85
N LEU A 81 2.93 -11.10 15.94
CA LEU A 81 3.44 -12.23 15.15
C LEU A 81 4.86 -12.56 15.55
N THR A 82 5.17 -13.86 15.67
CA THR A 82 6.55 -14.35 15.82
C THR A 82 7.36 -14.15 14.53
N GLU A 83 8.66 -14.39 14.61
CA GLU A 83 9.56 -14.35 13.45
C GLU A 83 9.08 -15.29 12.33
N GLU A 84 8.76 -16.54 12.68
CA GLU A 84 8.30 -17.57 11.75
C GLU A 84 6.95 -17.20 11.10
N GLU A 85 5.97 -16.75 11.90
CA GLU A 85 4.66 -16.32 11.41
C GLU A 85 4.78 -15.14 10.43
N ARG A 86 5.75 -14.27 10.67
CA ARG A 86 5.99 -13.04 9.90
C ARG A 86 6.87 -13.25 8.67
N ALA A 87 7.65 -14.34 8.60
CA ALA A 87 8.55 -14.61 7.47
C ALA A 87 7.83 -14.60 6.11
N SER A 88 6.63 -15.19 6.03
CA SER A 88 5.84 -15.19 4.80
C SER A 88 5.30 -13.80 4.41
N LEU A 89 5.17 -12.88 5.37
CA LEU A 89 4.71 -11.51 5.12
C LEU A 89 5.83 -10.68 4.51
N HIS A 90 7.07 -10.81 4.99
CA HIS A 90 8.24 -10.16 4.40
C HIS A 90 8.38 -10.45 2.91
N THR A 91 8.24 -11.72 2.50
CA THR A 91 8.32 -12.11 1.08
C THR A 91 7.19 -11.50 0.23
N LYS A 92 6.01 -11.31 0.82
CA LYS A 92 4.83 -10.76 0.15
C LYS A 92 4.74 -9.23 0.21
N MET A 93 5.62 -8.56 0.95
CA MET A 93 5.54 -7.11 1.15
C MET A 93 5.56 -6.29 -0.14
N ALA A 94 6.41 -6.66 -1.09
CA ALA A 94 6.47 -5.95 -2.38
C ALA A 94 5.13 -5.99 -3.14
N ALA A 95 4.35 -7.05 -2.97
CA ALA A 95 3.06 -7.28 -3.61
C ALA A 95 1.86 -6.78 -2.77
N ARG A 96 2.07 -6.34 -1.52
CA ARG A 96 0.98 -5.83 -0.69
C ARG A 96 0.36 -4.60 -1.35
N LEU A 97 -0.97 -4.60 -1.41
CA LEU A 97 -1.78 -3.50 -1.91
C LEU A 97 -2.87 -3.16 -0.89
N ASP A 98 -2.55 -2.32 0.10
CA ASP A 98 -3.55 -1.78 1.02
C ASP A 98 -4.16 -0.49 0.45
N ARG A 99 -5.44 -0.55 0.06
CA ARG A 99 -6.17 0.62 -0.46
C ARG A 99 -6.25 1.76 0.54
N ARG A 100 -6.28 1.47 1.86
CA ARG A 100 -6.27 2.52 2.87
C ARG A 100 -5.01 3.36 2.69
N ARG A 101 -3.82 2.75 2.70
CA ARG A 101 -2.51 3.40 2.52
C ARG A 101 -2.43 4.24 1.26
N VAL A 102 -2.97 3.73 0.15
CA VAL A 102 -3.10 4.50 -1.11
C VAL A 102 -3.91 5.78 -0.90
N GLN A 103 -5.06 5.70 -0.22
CA GLN A 103 -5.88 6.89 0.10
C GLN A 103 -5.19 7.83 1.09
N GLU A 104 -4.47 7.30 2.08
CA GLU A 104 -3.71 8.12 3.04
C GLU A 104 -2.63 8.95 2.32
N ALA A 105 -1.91 8.31 1.39
CA ALA A 105 -0.91 8.99 0.55
C ALA A 105 -1.55 10.05 -0.35
N LEU A 106 -2.69 9.76 -0.99
CA LEU A 106 -3.43 10.73 -1.79
C LEU A 106 -3.95 11.91 -0.95
N ALA A 107 -4.33 11.66 0.30
CA ALA A 107 -4.67 12.68 1.29
C ALA A 107 -3.45 13.46 1.80
N GLY A 108 -2.24 13.07 1.39
CA GLY A 108 -0.99 13.74 1.70
C GLY A 108 -0.33 13.34 3.01
N ARG A 109 -0.77 12.23 3.62
CA ARG A 109 -0.03 11.62 4.72
C ARG A 109 1.26 11.01 4.21
N ASP A 110 2.30 11.08 5.04
CA ASP A 110 3.58 10.43 4.75
C ASP A 110 3.48 8.95 5.12
N VAL A 111 3.25 8.11 4.11
CA VAL A 111 3.08 6.66 4.25
C VAL A 111 4.11 5.98 3.37
N HIS A 112 4.79 4.97 3.92
CA HIS A 112 5.68 4.17 3.11
C HIS A 112 4.88 3.26 2.17
N LEU A 113 4.97 3.53 0.87
CA LEU A 113 4.24 2.76 -0.14
C LEU A 113 5.10 1.62 -0.69
N THR A 114 4.52 0.42 -0.75
CA THR A 114 5.09 -0.71 -1.51
C THR A 114 5.10 -0.41 -3.01
N HIS A 115 5.77 -1.24 -3.80
CA HIS A 115 5.74 -1.07 -5.26
C HIS A 115 4.31 -1.09 -5.82
N ALA A 116 3.50 -2.07 -5.40
CA ALA A 116 2.10 -2.17 -5.83
C ALA A 116 1.25 -0.96 -5.37
N GLU A 117 1.45 -0.46 -4.15
CA GLU A 117 0.75 0.72 -3.65
C GLU A 117 1.16 2.00 -4.40
N ARG A 118 2.44 2.17 -4.74
CA ARG A 118 2.91 3.30 -5.56
C ARG A 118 2.24 3.31 -6.93
N LEU A 119 2.15 2.15 -7.59
CA LEU A 119 1.44 2.01 -8.86
C LEU A 119 -0.05 2.37 -8.72
N ALA A 120 -0.69 1.92 -7.63
CA ALA A 120 -2.09 2.25 -7.36
C ALA A 120 -2.31 3.75 -7.09
N VAL A 121 -1.38 4.42 -6.41
CA VAL A 121 -1.41 5.88 -6.24
C VAL A 121 -1.32 6.58 -7.59
N ILE A 122 -0.39 6.18 -8.47
CA ILE A 122 -0.24 6.77 -9.82
C ILE A 122 -1.53 6.62 -10.62
N HIS A 123 -2.09 5.40 -10.66
CA HIS A 123 -3.33 5.10 -11.37
C HIS A 123 -4.51 5.92 -10.84
N THR A 124 -4.70 5.93 -9.51
CA THR A 124 -5.81 6.64 -8.88
C THR A 124 -5.66 8.15 -9.04
N ALA A 125 -4.45 8.69 -8.91
CA ALA A 125 -4.17 10.10 -9.14
C ALA A 125 -4.51 10.53 -10.57
N TYR A 126 -4.14 9.72 -11.57
CA TYR A 126 -4.52 9.96 -12.96
C TYR A 126 -6.03 9.98 -13.15
N GLN A 127 -6.75 8.97 -12.63
CA GLN A 127 -8.20 8.87 -12.74
C GLN A 127 -8.93 10.05 -12.05
N GLN A 128 -8.37 10.56 -10.95
CA GLN A 128 -8.92 11.71 -10.22
C GLN A 128 -8.47 13.07 -10.80
N GLY A 129 -7.64 13.10 -11.85
CA GLY A 129 -7.13 14.33 -12.44
C GLY A 129 -6.17 15.10 -11.53
N ILE A 130 -5.49 14.41 -10.60
CA ILE A 130 -4.48 15.00 -9.73
C ILE A 130 -3.28 15.42 -10.59
N PRO A 131 -2.84 16.69 -10.54
CA PRO A 131 -1.79 17.16 -11.42
C PRO A 131 -0.41 16.57 -11.07
N PRO A 132 0.53 16.44 -12.03
CA PRO A 132 1.83 15.79 -11.81
C PRO A 132 2.67 16.41 -10.70
N GLU A 133 2.53 17.71 -10.45
CA GLU A 133 3.19 18.44 -9.36
C GLU A 133 2.76 17.88 -7.99
N ARG A 134 1.45 17.65 -7.82
CA ARG A 134 0.92 17.05 -6.60
C ARG A 134 1.29 15.57 -6.49
N LEU A 135 1.31 14.84 -7.59
CA LEU A 135 1.77 13.44 -7.61
C LEU A 135 3.26 13.33 -7.22
N ALA A 136 4.11 14.24 -7.70
CA ALA A 136 5.53 14.32 -7.34
C ALA A 136 5.70 14.48 -5.83
N TRP A 137 4.92 15.38 -5.24
CA TRP A 137 4.89 15.60 -3.80
C TRP A 137 4.37 14.38 -3.03
N ILE A 138 3.29 13.72 -3.47
CA ILE A 138 2.77 12.51 -2.80
C ILE A 138 3.80 11.38 -2.80
N LEU A 139 4.47 11.15 -3.94
CA LEU A 139 5.39 10.02 -4.11
C LEU A 139 6.83 10.32 -3.69
N GLN A 140 7.12 11.56 -3.28
CA GLN A 140 8.46 12.07 -2.97
C GLN A 140 9.45 11.81 -4.12
N VAL A 141 9.05 12.17 -5.35
CA VAL A 141 9.89 12.05 -6.56
C VAL A 141 10.03 13.40 -7.24
N THR A 142 10.96 13.52 -8.19
CA THR A 142 11.09 14.74 -8.99
C THR A 142 9.84 14.95 -9.86
N TYR A 143 9.54 16.22 -10.17
CA TYR A 143 8.44 16.57 -11.09
C TYR A 143 8.59 15.86 -12.45
N GLU A 144 9.80 15.81 -13.00
CA GLU A 144 10.07 15.13 -14.27
C GLU A 144 9.72 13.62 -14.20
N HIS A 145 10.07 12.96 -13.10
CA HIS A 145 9.74 11.55 -12.89
C HIS A 145 8.22 11.36 -12.78
N ALA A 146 7.53 12.20 -12.01
CA ALA A 146 6.07 12.18 -11.90
C ALA A 146 5.39 12.40 -13.26
N GLN A 147 5.89 13.35 -14.06
CA GLN A 147 5.38 13.61 -15.42
C GLN A 147 5.59 12.40 -16.35
N LYS A 148 6.72 11.70 -16.23
CA LYS A 148 6.98 10.45 -16.97
C LYS A 148 6.01 9.34 -16.59
N LEU A 149 5.73 9.16 -15.30
CA LEU A 149 4.74 8.21 -14.78
C LEU A 149 3.33 8.55 -15.29
N TYR A 150 2.94 9.81 -15.22
CA TYR A 150 1.64 10.29 -15.71
C TYR A 150 1.45 10.01 -17.21
N ARG A 151 2.47 10.31 -18.03
CA ARG A 151 2.46 10.01 -19.48
C ARG A 151 2.39 8.50 -19.75
N ALA A 152 3.04 7.68 -18.93
CA ALA A 152 2.94 6.22 -19.04
C ALA A 152 1.51 5.74 -18.76
N GLU A 153 0.86 6.29 -17.73
CA GLU A 153 -0.53 5.96 -17.40
C GLU A 153 -1.51 6.39 -18.49
N CYS A 154 -1.35 7.59 -19.07
CA CYS A 154 -2.12 8.02 -20.25
C CYS A 154 -2.03 7.02 -21.41
N ARG A 155 -0.83 6.51 -21.70
CA ARG A 155 -0.60 5.52 -22.76
C ARG A 155 -1.26 4.19 -22.41
N ALA A 156 -1.13 3.74 -21.16
CA ALA A 156 -1.75 2.50 -20.69
C ALA A 156 -3.29 2.56 -20.80
N HIS A 157 -3.89 3.69 -20.43
CA HIS A 157 -5.33 3.91 -20.56
C HIS A 157 -5.78 3.86 -22.02
N ARG A 158 -5.11 4.60 -22.91
CA ARG A 158 -5.39 4.58 -24.35
C ARG A 158 -5.29 3.16 -24.93
N ASN A 159 -4.25 2.42 -24.57
CA ASN A 159 -4.05 1.04 -25.05
C ASN A 159 -5.16 0.11 -24.53
N ARG A 160 -5.62 0.31 -23.29
CA ARG A 160 -6.75 -0.42 -22.72
C ARG A 160 -8.05 -0.12 -23.47
N ASP A 161 -8.31 1.16 -23.79
CA ASP A 161 -9.48 1.57 -24.56
C ASP A 161 -9.50 0.96 -25.96
N ILE A 162 -8.35 0.95 -26.65
CA ILE A 162 -8.19 0.29 -27.95
C ILE A 162 -8.45 -1.21 -27.82
N SER A 163 -7.86 -1.85 -26.82
CA SER A 163 -8.04 -3.28 -26.57
C SER A 163 -9.51 -3.64 -26.30
N GLN A 164 -10.21 -2.81 -25.53
CA GLN A 164 -11.64 -3.00 -25.23
C GLN A 164 -12.51 -2.82 -26.48
N LYS A 165 -12.22 -1.80 -27.30
CA LYS A 165 -12.91 -1.59 -28.59
C LYS A 165 -12.72 -2.78 -29.52
N ASN A 166 -11.51 -3.30 -29.62
CA ASN A 166 -11.21 -4.48 -30.45
C ASN A 166 -11.97 -5.72 -29.95
N LYS A 167 -11.99 -5.98 -28.64
CA LYS A 167 -12.77 -7.08 -28.05
C LYS A 167 -14.26 -6.96 -28.40
N ASN A 168 -14.84 -5.77 -28.23
CA ASN A 168 -16.25 -5.53 -28.53
C ASN A 168 -16.57 -5.73 -30.02
N ALA A 169 -15.69 -5.30 -30.92
CA ALA A 169 -15.84 -5.51 -32.37
C ALA A 169 -15.80 -7.00 -32.74
N THR A 170 -14.89 -7.77 -32.15
CA THR A 170 -14.81 -9.23 -32.34
C THR A 170 -16.06 -9.94 -31.82
N SER A 171 -16.56 -9.58 -30.63
CA SER A 171 -17.79 -10.14 -30.05
C SER A 171 -19.03 -9.84 -30.90
N ASN A 172 -19.16 -8.63 -31.43
CA ASN A 172 -20.26 -8.29 -32.34
C ASN A 172 -20.18 -9.05 -33.66
N THR A 173 -18.99 -9.21 -34.23
CA THR A 173 -18.78 -9.95 -35.48
C THR A 173 -19.10 -11.44 -35.32
N ALA A 174 -18.77 -12.04 -34.17
CA ALA A 174 -19.16 -13.41 -33.84
C ALA A 174 -20.69 -13.54 -33.72
N ARG A 175 -21.35 -12.61 -33.02
CA ARG A 175 -22.81 -12.61 -32.85
C ARG A 175 -23.59 -12.43 -34.16
N THR A 176 -23.05 -11.69 -35.13
CA THR A 176 -23.66 -11.53 -36.46
C THR A 176 -23.51 -12.76 -37.36
N LYS A 177 -22.55 -13.66 -37.10
CA LYS A 177 -22.36 -14.90 -37.88
C LYS A 177 -23.30 -16.04 -37.47
N ASP A 178 -23.86 -15.99 -36.26
CA ASP A 178 -24.78 -17.01 -35.73
C ASP A 178 -26.27 -16.72 -35.97
N GLN A 179 -26.63 -15.68 -36.74
CA GLN A 179 -28.02 -15.47 -37.17
C GLN A 179 -28.31 -16.31 -38.44
N PRO A 180 -29.19 -17.33 -38.38
CA PRO A 180 -29.55 -18.08 -39.57
C PRO A 180 -30.30 -17.17 -40.54
N SER A 181 -29.82 -17.14 -41.79
CA SER A 181 -30.39 -16.38 -42.89
C SER A 181 -31.78 -16.91 -43.23
N SER A 182 -32.84 -16.32 -42.64
CA SER A 182 -34.22 -16.65 -42.98
C SER A 182 -34.67 -15.84 -44.19
N TYR A 183 -34.29 -16.26 -45.40
CA TYR A 183 -34.97 -15.81 -46.61
C TYR A 183 -35.97 -16.86 -47.09
N ARG A 184 -37.24 -16.45 -46.97
CA ARG A 184 -38.46 -16.82 -47.68
C ARG A 184 -38.31 -17.78 -48.87
N THR A 185 -39.21 -18.77 -48.91
CA THR A 185 -39.54 -19.49 -50.15
C THR A 185 -41.06 -19.47 -50.38
N ALA A 186 -41.40 -19.22 -51.64
CA ALA A 186 -42.63 -19.54 -52.37
C ALA A 186 -43.92 -18.74 -52.09
N ALA A 187 -44.29 -17.91 -53.08
CA ALA A 187 -45.59 -17.99 -53.73
C ALA A 187 -45.36 -17.93 -55.24
#